data_AF-A0A8T3Y6T2-F1
#
_entry.id   AF-A0A8T3Y6T2-F1
#
_cell.length_a   1.000
_cell.length_b   1.000
_cell.length_c   1.000
_cell.angle_alpha   90.00
_cell.angle_beta   90.00
_cell.angle_gamma   90.00
#
_symmetry.space_group_name_H-M   'P 1'
#
loop_
_entity.id
_entity.type
_entity.pdbx_description
1 polymer ?
#
loop_
_entity_poly.entity_id
_entity_poly.type
_entity_poly.pdbx_seq_one_letter_code
_entity_poly.pdbx_strand_id
1 'polypeptide(L)'
;MAKEFTYYGKSWEEVQKLSTEDFAKLLPSRLRRVIKRGFTEAQKKFLKNLAKGQPNLETHCRDLVILPSFVGKVIKVHNGKEFMPIAIEKDMLGHRLGEFSISTKKVEHSAPGIGATRSSSALSVR
;
A
#
# COMPACT_ATOMS: atom_id res chain seq x y z
N MET A 1 3.06 11.30 -25.60
CA MET A 1 2.42 9.98 -25.81
C MET A 1 2.29 9.31 -24.46
N ALA A 2 1.11 8.80 -24.11
CA ALA A 2 0.91 8.07 -22.85
C ALA A 2 1.75 6.78 -22.90
N LYS A 3 2.57 6.52 -21.88
CA LYS A 3 3.27 5.24 -21.75
C LYS A 3 2.23 4.15 -21.55
N GLU A 4 2.23 3.15 -22.42
CA GLU A 4 1.43 1.96 -22.23
C GLU A 4 1.92 1.21 -20.99
N PHE A 5 1.00 0.87 -20.09
CA PHE A 5 1.35 0.14 -18.87
C PHE A 5 1.60 -1.33 -19.22
N THR A 6 2.83 -1.79 -19.00
CA THR A 6 3.22 -3.19 -19.11
C THR A 6 3.80 -3.68 -17.79
N TYR A 7 3.37 -4.85 -17.32
CA TYR A 7 3.89 -5.47 -16.10
C TYR A 7 4.71 -6.71 -16.46
N TYR A 8 6.04 -6.64 -16.31
CA TYR A 8 6.97 -7.71 -16.72
C TYR A 8 6.70 -8.23 -18.16
N GLY A 9 6.43 -7.31 -19.09
CA GLY A 9 6.16 -7.63 -20.51
C GLY A 9 4.73 -8.07 -20.82
N LYS A 10 3.82 -8.07 -19.84
CA LYS A 10 2.39 -8.39 -20.05
C LYS A 10 1.54 -7.13 -20.08
N SER A 11 0.48 -7.16 -20.90
CA SER A 11 -0.54 -6.11 -20.92
C SER A 11 -1.39 -6.12 -19.64
N TRP A 12 -2.05 -5.00 -19.33
CA TRP A 12 -2.96 -4.92 -18.17
C TRP A 12 -4.08 -5.97 -18.22
N GLU A 13 -4.64 -6.22 -19.40
CA GLU A 13 -5.73 -7.18 -19.58
C GLU A 13 -5.28 -8.61 -19.32
N GLU A 14 -4.06 -8.97 -19.74
CA GLU A 14 -3.47 -10.27 -19.43
C GLU A 14 -3.25 -10.41 -17.93
N VAL A 15 -2.71 -9.39 -17.28
CA VAL A 15 -2.46 -9.40 -15.83
C VAL A 15 -3.76 -9.60 -15.05
N GLN A 16 -4.87 -9.01 -15.50
CA GLN A 16 -6.16 -9.14 -14.85
C GLN A 16 -6.78 -10.54 -15.01
N LYS A 17 -6.45 -11.25 -16.09
CA LYS A 17 -6.91 -12.63 -16.35
C LYS A 17 -6.10 -13.69 -15.60
N LEU A 18 -4.90 -13.36 -15.10
CA LEU A 18 -4.07 -14.31 -14.38
C LEU A 18 -4.69 -14.72 -13.04
N SER A 19 -4.51 -15.99 -12.70
CA SER A 19 -4.78 -16.48 -11.35
C SER A 19 -3.83 -15.83 -10.34
N THR A 20 -4.22 -15.82 -9.07
CA THR A 20 -3.35 -15.33 -7.98
C THR A 20 -2.02 -16.10 -7.89
N GLU A 21 -2.03 -17.39 -8.25
CA GLU A 21 -0.84 -18.24 -8.24
C GLU A 21 0.10 -17.94 -9.40
N ASP A 22 -0.44 -17.70 -10.60
CA ASP A 22 0.36 -17.34 -11.77
C ASP A 22 0.91 -15.93 -11.65
N PHE A 23 0.13 -15.01 -11.08
CA PHE A 23 0.61 -13.68 -10.73
C PHE A 23 1.77 -13.76 -9.71
N ALA A 24 1.68 -14.67 -8.73
CA ALA A 24 2.74 -14.85 -7.74
C ALA A 24 4.08 -15.31 -8.35
N LYS A 25 4.09 -15.96 -9.51
CA LYS A 25 5.33 -16.35 -10.21
C LYS A 25 6.10 -15.14 -10.75
N LEU A 26 5.39 -14.07 -11.10
CA LEU A 26 5.97 -12.81 -11.60
C LEU A 26 6.53 -11.93 -10.47
N LEU A 27 6.12 -12.17 -9.22
CA LEU A 27 6.52 -11.36 -8.09
C LEU A 27 7.90 -11.73 -7.51
N PRO A 28 8.59 -10.76 -6.88
CA PRO A 28 9.76 -11.01 -6.06
C PRO A 28 9.55 -12.11 -4.99
N SER A 29 10.62 -12.84 -4.67
CA SER A 29 10.60 -14.03 -3.79
C SER A 29 9.83 -13.85 -2.47
N ARG A 30 9.96 -12.69 -1.82
CA ARG A 30 9.29 -12.39 -0.54
C ARG A 30 7.76 -12.34 -0.68
N LEU A 31 7.26 -11.75 -1.76
CA LEU A 31 5.82 -11.58 -1.99
C LEU A 31 5.21 -12.90 -2.47
N ARG A 32 5.92 -13.60 -3.37
CA ARG A 32 5.57 -14.96 -3.78
C ARG A 32 5.44 -15.91 -2.59
N ARG A 33 6.36 -15.83 -1.61
CA ARG A 33 6.29 -16.63 -0.38
C ARG A 33 5.04 -16.34 0.45
N VAL A 34 4.64 -15.07 0.56
CA VAL A 34 3.42 -14.68 1.30
C VAL A 34 2.20 -15.31 0.66
N ILE A 35 2.05 -15.19 -0.66
CA ILE A 35 0.91 -15.78 -1.40
C ILE A 35 0.91 -17.31 -1.27
N LYS A 36 2.07 -17.96 -1.45
CA LYS A 36 2.19 -19.42 -1.32
C LYS A 36 1.90 -19.96 0.07
N ARG A 37 2.23 -19.21 1.13
CA ARG A 37 1.89 -19.59 2.51
C ARG A 37 0.42 -19.37 2.85
N GLY A 38 -0.26 -18.54 2.06
CA GLY A 38 -1.66 -18.19 2.26
C GLY A 38 -1.86 -16.97 3.14
N PHE A 39 -3.10 -16.46 3.10
CA PHE A 39 -3.52 -15.26 3.82
C PHE A 39 -4.05 -15.58 5.22
N THR A 40 -3.85 -14.66 6.15
CA THR A 40 -4.46 -14.73 7.49
C THR A 40 -5.98 -14.55 7.41
N GLU A 41 -6.71 -14.92 8.46
CA GLU A 41 -8.16 -14.79 8.50
C GLU A 41 -8.63 -13.33 8.33
N ALA A 42 -7.94 -12.39 8.97
CA ALA A 42 -8.20 -10.96 8.81
C ALA A 42 -8.04 -10.50 7.35
N GLN A 43 -6.99 -10.96 6.67
CA GLN A 43 -6.75 -10.67 5.25
C GLN A 43 -7.85 -11.30 4.36
N LYS A 44 -8.28 -12.54 4.66
CA LYS A 44 -9.38 -13.18 3.94
C LYS A 44 -10.70 -12.40 4.09
N LYS A 45 -11.01 -11.92 5.30
CA LYS A 45 -12.18 -11.08 5.55
C LYS A 45 -12.12 -9.79 4.75
N PHE A 46 -10.95 -9.14 4.71
CA PHE A 46 -10.73 -7.94 3.91
C PHE A 46 -10.95 -8.21 2.41
N LEU A 47 -10.36 -9.27 1.86
CA LEU A 47 -10.56 -9.67 0.46
C LEU A 47 -12.03 -9.92 0.11
N LYS A 48 -12.79 -10.54 1.03
CA LYS A 48 -14.25 -10.75 0.86
C LYS A 48 -15.01 -9.42 0.83
N ASN A 49 -14.69 -8.48 1.72
CA ASN A 49 -15.32 -7.16 1.73
C ASN A 49 -14.99 -6.35 0.48
N LEU A 50 -13.75 -6.49 -0.01
CA LEU A 50 -13.28 -5.89 -1.25
C LEU A 50 -14.01 -6.43 -2.49
N ALA A 51 -14.34 -7.73 -2.50
CA ALA A 51 -15.11 -8.36 -3.57
C ALA A 51 -16.59 -7.93 -3.53
N LYS A 52 -17.15 -7.70 -2.33
CA LYS A 52 -18.51 -7.20 -2.14
C LYS A 52 -18.69 -5.72 -2.54
N GLY A 53 -17.60 -4.99 -2.79
CA GLY A 53 -17.67 -3.58 -3.17
C GLY A 53 -18.16 -2.66 -2.05
N GLN A 54 -17.86 -2.98 -0.78
CA GLN A 54 -18.24 -2.11 0.32
C GLN A 54 -17.58 -0.73 0.18
N PRO A 55 -18.31 0.37 0.46
CA PRO A 55 -17.82 1.73 0.24
C PRO A 55 -16.68 2.12 1.19
N ASN A 56 -16.61 1.51 2.37
CA ASN A 56 -15.61 1.86 3.38
C ASN A 56 -14.64 0.68 3.62
N LEU A 57 -13.52 0.68 2.90
CA LEU A 57 -12.52 -0.38 2.92
C LEU A 57 -11.35 0.00 3.85
N GLU A 58 -11.54 -0.19 5.14
CA GLU A 58 -10.52 0.05 6.16
C GLU A 58 -9.73 -1.22 6.47
N THR A 59 -8.41 -1.10 6.62
CA THR A 59 -7.54 -2.24 6.91
C THR A 59 -6.37 -1.87 7.83
N HIS A 60 -6.13 -2.76 8.80
CA HIS A 60 -4.90 -2.79 9.59
C HIS A 60 -3.84 -3.71 8.98
N CYS A 61 -4.21 -4.50 7.96
CA CYS A 61 -3.32 -5.49 7.35
C CYS A 61 -2.34 -4.82 6.36
N ARG A 62 -1.27 -4.24 6.90
CA ARG A 62 -0.22 -3.53 6.14
C ARG A 62 0.67 -4.48 5.31
N ASP A 63 0.71 -5.76 5.65
CA ASP A 63 1.55 -6.76 4.95
C ASP A 63 0.92 -7.33 3.68
N LEU A 64 -0.33 -6.97 3.37
CA LEU A 64 -1.04 -7.49 2.21
C LEU A 64 -0.41 -7.00 0.91
N VAL A 65 -0.22 -7.94 -0.03
CA VAL A 65 0.31 -7.64 -1.36
C VAL A 65 -0.80 -7.05 -2.23
N ILE A 66 -0.48 -6.02 -3.01
CA ILE A 66 -1.41 -5.43 -3.96
C ILE A 66 -1.59 -6.39 -5.13
N LEU A 67 -2.81 -6.90 -5.26
CA LEU A 67 -3.24 -7.80 -6.32
C LEU A 67 -3.91 -7.03 -7.46
N PRO A 68 -3.97 -7.58 -8.68
CA PRO A 68 -4.66 -6.96 -9.82
C PRO A 68 -6.11 -6.53 -9.51
N SER A 69 -6.82 -7.28 -8.68
CA SER A 69 -8.21 -6.99 -8.28
C SER A 69 -8.40 -5.73 -7.42
N PHE A 70 -7.31 -5.09 -6.98
CA PHE A 70 -7.33 -3.93 -6.08
C PHE A 70 -7.28 -2.61 -6.85
N VAL A 71 -6.80 -2.64 -8.10
CA VAL A 71 -6.62 -1.45 -8.91
C VAL A 71 -7.95 -0.73 -9.12
N GLY A 72 -7.95 0.59 -8.96
CA GLY A 72 -9.15 1.44 -9.07
C GLY A 72 -10.00 1.48 -7.78
N LYS A 73 -9.61 0.79 -6.71
CA LYS A 73 -10.28 0.89 -5.40
C LYS A 73 -9.51 1.83 -4.47
N VAL A 74 -10.25 2.55 -3.64
CA VAL A 74 -9.69 3.37 -2.56
C VAL A 74 -9.66 2.54 -1.29
N ILE A 75 -8.47 2.26 -0.77
CA ILE A 75 -8.26 1.47 0.44
C ILE A 75 -7.71 2.38 1.53
N LYS A 76 -8.33 2.34 2.70
CA LYS A 76 -7.93 3.08 3.90
C LYS A 76 -6.98 2.23 4.74
N VAL A 77 -5.70 2.57 4.75
CA VAL A 77 -4.66 1.82 5.48
C VAL A 77 -4.32 2.53 6.79
N HIS A 78 -4.35 1.79 7.90
CA HIS A 78 -3.99 2.32 9.20
C HIS A 78 -2.49 2.61 9.31
N ASN A 79 -2.14 3.84 9.69
CA ASN A 79 -0.74 4.27 9.89
C ASN A 79 -0.25 4.21 11.35
N GLY A 80 -1.13 3.84 12.28
CA GLY A 80 -0.85 3.83 13.73
C GLY A 80 -1.64 4.88 14.51
N LYS A 81 -2.21 5.88 13.84
CA LYS A 81 -3.05 6.92 14.43
C LYS A 81 -4.36 7.07 13.66
N GLU A 82 -4.27 7.12 12.34
CA GLU A 82 -5.38 7.40 11.44
C GLU A 82 -5.38 6.44 10.26
N PHE A 83 -6.51 6.37 9.57
CA PHE A 83 -6.67 5.62 8.34
C PHE A 83 -6.41 6.52 7.14
N MET A 84 -5.29 6.31 6.46
CA MET A 84 -4.95 7.06 5.26
C MET A 84 -5.64 6.45 4.04
N PRO A 85 -6.48 7.20 3.30
CA PRO A 85 -7.09 6.71 2.06
C PRO A 85 -6.06 6.71 0.93
N ILE A 86 -5.92 5.57 0.26
CA ILE A 86 -4.97 5.35 -0.84
C ILE A 86 -5.75 4.85 -2.04
N ALA A 87 -5.71 5.59 -3.14
CA ALA A 87 -6.23 5.15 -4.42
C ALA A 87 -5.18 4.28 -5.12
N ILE A 88 -5.51 3.03 -5.42
CA ILE A 88 -4.55 2.08 -5.98
C ILE A 88 -4.45 2.23 -7.49
N GLU A 89 -3.25 2.58 -7.94
CA GLU A 89 -2.88 2.68 -9.34
C GLU A 89 -2.23 1.39 -9.85
N LYS A 90 -2.08 1.26 -11.17
CA LYS A 90 -1.53 0.07 -11.83
C LYS A 90 -0.04 -0.12 -11.49
N ASP A 91 0.71 0.96 -11.32
CA ASP A 91 2.14 0.92 -11.00
C ASP A 91 2.43 0.37 -9.59
N MET A 92 1.41 0.31 -8.72
CA MET A 92 1.53 -0.19 -7.35
C MET A 92 1.45 -1.73 -7.26
N LEU A 93 1.28 -2.44 -8.38
CA LEU A 93 1.18 -3.90 -8.41
C LEU A 93 2.45 -4.58 -7.91
N GLY A 94 2.29 -5.56 -7.02
CA GLY A 94 3.43 -6.26 -6.45
C GLY A 94 4.17 -5.48 -5.37
N HIS A 95 3.58 -4.41 -4.83
CA HIS A 95 4.02 -3.78 -3.58
C HIS A 95 3.14 -4.21 -2.40
N ARG A 96 3.56 -3.90 -1.18
CA ARG A 96 2.71 -4.07 0.01
C ARG A 96 1.90 -2.81 0.29
N LEU A 97 0.67 -2.97 0.78
CA LEU A 97 -0.17 -1.84 1.19
C LEU A 97 0.51 -0.91 2.21
N GLY A 98 1.31 -1.47 3.11
CA GLY A 98 2.03 -0.71 4.13
C GLY A 98 3.12 0.21 3.57
N GLU A 99 3.63 -0.01 2.36
CA GLU A 99 4.66 0.84 1.75
C GLU A 99 4.11 2.24 1.42
N PHE A 100 2.81 2.33 1.12
CA PHE A 100 2.13 3.58 0.74
C PHE A 100 1.55 4.35 1.92
N SER A 101 1.62 3.79 3.14
CA SER A 101 1.11 4.42 4.36
C SER A 101 2.28 4.70 5.30
N ILE A 102 2.76 5.94 5.34
CA ILE A 102 3.90 6.30 6.17
C ILE A 102 3.47 6.32 7.65
N SER A 103 4.18 5.58 8.51
CA SER A 103 3.87 5.48 9.94
C SER A 103 4.51 6.58 10.79
N THR A 104 5.57 7.22 10.28
CA THR A 104 6.30 8.29 10.97
C THR A 104 6.21 9.60 10.22
N LYS A 105 6.25 10.71 10.95
CA LYS A 105 6.40 12.03 10.33
C LYS A 105 7.85 12.21 9.91
N LYS A 106 8.08 12.82 8.75
CA LYS A 106 9.42 13.27 8.36
C LYS A 106 9.91 14.27 9.39
N VAL A 107 11.11 14.05 9.93
CA VAL A 107 11.75 14.99 10.85
C VAL A 107 12.48 16.02 10.00
N GLU A 108 12.18 17.30 10.22
CA GLU A 108 12.89 18.41 9.59
C GLU A 108 13.73 19.08 10.67
N HIS A 109 15.05 19.03 10.50
CA HIS A 109 15.96 19.70 11.40
C HIS A 109 15.96 21.19 11.08
N SER A 110 15.61 21.99 12.07
CA SER A 110 15.83 23.44 12.05
C SER A 110 17.17 23.78 12.69
N ALA A 111 17.47 25.08 12.90
CA ALA A 111 18.71 25.51 13.54
C ALA A 111 18.92 24.83 14.92
N PRO A 112 20.18 24.62 15.36
CA PRO A 112 20.47 23.95 16.61
C PRO A 112 19.72 24.61 17.78
N GLY A 113 18.92 23.80 18.47
CA GLY A 113 18.13 24.24 19.63
C GLY A 113 16.70 24.66 19.34
N ILE A 114 16.24 24.79 18.09
CA ILE A 114 14.85 25.14 17.76
C ILE A 114 14.02 23.86 17.55
N GLY A 115 12.88 23.77 18.25
CA GLY A 115 11.97 22.62 18.17
C GLY A 115 12.46 21.32 18.85
N ALA A 116 13.64 21.32 19.47
CA ALA A 116 14.18 20.18 20.21
C ALA A 116 13.54 20.01 21.61
N THR A 117 13.14 21.12 22.23
CA THR A 117 12.48 21.17 23.55
C THR A 117 11.21 22.02 23.48
N ARG A 118 10.23 21.74 24.34
CA ARG A 118 8.96 22.49 24.36
C ARG A 118 9.13 23.99 24.64
N SER A 119 10.24 24.38 25.28
CA SER A 119 10.63 25.78 25.52
C SER A 119 11.17 26.48 24.27
N SER A 120 11.80 25.72 23.37
CA SER A 120 12.39 26.24 22.14
C SER A 120 11.40 26.38 20.97
N SER A 121 10.13 25.99 21.14
CA SER A 121 9.14 26.00 20.06
C SER A 121 8.72 27.41 19.61
N ALA A 122 8.99 28.44 20.41
CA ALA A 122 8.62 29.82 20.14
C ALA A 122 9.75 30.63 19.43
N LEU A 123 10.94 30.07 19.31
CA LEU A 123 12.07 30.73 18.65
C LEU A 123 11.99 30.51 17.14
N SER A 124 11.83 31.59 16.36
CA SER A 124 11.90 31.56 14.89
C SER A 124 13.33 31.81 14.43
N VAL A 125 13.80 31.05 13.44
CA VAL A 125 14.98 31.44 12.66
C VAL A 125 14.59 32.71 11.91
N ARG A 126 15.41 33.77 12.00
CA ARG A 126 15.31 34.93 11.11
C ARG A 126 15.99 34.62 9.80
#